data_AF-A5VHK8-F1
#
_entry.id   AF-A5VHK8-F1
#
_cell.length_a   1.000
_cell.length_b   1.000
_cell.length_c   1.000
_cell.angle_alpha   90.00
_cell.angle_beta   90.00
_cell.angle_gamma   90.00
#
_symmetry.space_group_name_H-M   'P 1'
#
loop_
_entity.id
_entity.type
_entity.pdbx_description
1 polymer ?
#
loop_
_entity_poly.entity_id
_entity_poly.type
_entity_poly.pdbx_seq_one_letter_code
_entity_poly.pdbx_strand_id
1 'polypeptide(L)'
;MKRKVIITIIILISCLWVAVTINFNRPSSQQVQDETQSSQQPRPKFTDQQIGVLAGLAISPEWLKQNIAANQLVYGIVKPSDTVPAGVDDYSYLVAADDQDGTIIFFKAEGQTVIIKYTSQRNTKLKAKALTLSQLKKEFYQTRSQKREVDDYVAGLRTE
;
A
#
# COMPACT_ATOMS: atom_id res chain seq x y z
N MET A 1 21.50 -15.68 -38.27
CA MET A 1 20.15 -15.40 -38.81
C MET A 1 19.58 -16.75 -39.26
N LYS A 2 18.46 -17.34 -38.81
CA LYS A 2 17.12 -16.88 -38.38
C LYS A 2 16.58 -17.94 -37.38
N ARG A 3 16.16 -17.57 -36.15
CA ARG A 3 14.77 -17.61 -35.59
C ARG A 3 14.00 -18.93 -35.88
N LYS A 4 13.88 -19.86 -34.92
CA LYS A 4 12.85 -20.04 -33.85
C LYS A 4 11.44 -20.41 -34.35
N VAL A 5 10.91 -21.60 -33.99
CA VAL A 5 9.49 -21.93 -33.63
C VAL A 5 9.49 -23.31 -32.90
N ILE A 6 9.40 -23.40 -31.56
CA ILE A 6 8.20 -23.60 -30.69
C ILE A 6 7.37 -24.86 -31.02
N ILE A 7 7.47 -25.88 -30.16
CA ILE A 7 6.71 -27.15 -30.20
C ILE A 7 5.47 -26.98 -29.33
N THR A 8 4.28 -27.19 -29.89
CA THR A 8 3.00 -27.12 -29.17
C THR A 8 2.15 -28.36 -29.47
N ILE A 9 2.13 -29.28 -28.49
CA ILE A 9 1.03 -30.11 -27.95
C ILE A 9 0.00 -30.71 -28.94
N ILE A 10 -0.10 -32.05 -28.95
CA ILE A 10 -1.33 -32.77 -29.26
C ILE A 10 -1.47 -33.92 -28.24
N ILE A 11 -2.33 -33.75 -27.24
CA ILE A 11 -2.80 -34.83 -26.37
C ILE A 11 -4.20 -35.21 -26.85
N LEU A 12 -4.32 -36.45 -27.31
CA LEU A 12 -5.56 -37.13 -27.68
C LEU A 12 -6.47 -37.27 -26.46
N ILE A 13 -7.64 -36.63 -26.48
CA ILE A 13 -8.76 -36.99 -25.60
C ILE A 13 -9.97 -37.20 -26.50
N SER A 14 -10.34 -38.47 -26.60
CA SER A 14 -11.43 -39.02 -27.40
C SER A 14 -12.77 -38.37 -27.06
N CYS A 15 -13.48 -37.97 -28.12
CA CYS A 15 -14.92 -37.73 -28.11
C CYS A 15 -15.68 -39.04 -27.91
N LEU A 16 -16.89 -38.94 -27.34
CA LEU A 16 -18.06 -39.85 -27.34
C LEU A 16 -18.63 -39.85 -25.90
N TRP A 17 -19.80 -39.30 -25.59
CA TRP A 17 -21.05 -39.29 -26.35
C TRP A 17 -21.88 -38.03 -26.08
N VAL A 18 -22.49 -37.51 -27.15
CA VAL A 18 -23.67 -36.66 -27.10
C VAL A 18 -24.89 -37.56 -27.14
N ALA A 19 -25.79 -37.40 -26.16
CA ALA A 19 -27.22 -37.65 -26.35
C ALA A 19 -27.97 -36.61 -25.51
N VAL A 20 -28.58 -35.66 -26.20
CA VAL A 20 -29.22 -34.46 -25.67
C VAL A 20 -30.69 -34.50 -26.07
N THR A 21 -31.54 -34.41 -25.04
CA THR A 21 -32.85 -33.74 -24.96
C THR A 21 -34.10 -34.43 -25.53
N ILE A 22 -35.36 -34.15 -25.12
CA ILE A 22 -35.98 -33.12 -24.27
C ILE A 22 -37.23 -33.76 -23.62
N ASN A 23 -37.58 -33.48 -22.35
CA ASN A 23 -38.98 -33.18 -22.01
C ASN A 23 -39.06 -32.19 -20.84
N PHE A 24 -39.86 -31.15 -21.04
CA PHE A 24 -40.04 -29.96 -20.21
C PHE A 24 -41.09 -30.21 -19.12
N ASN A 25 -40.80 -29.85 -17.85
CA ASN A 25 -41.70 -29.02 -17.05
C ASN A 25 -41.01 -28.39 -15.81
N ARG A 26 -41.19 -27.07 -15.67
CA ARG A 26 -40.75 -26.09 -14.64
C ARG A 26 -41.13 -26.45 -13.18
N PRO A 27 -40.75 -25.67 -12.12
CA PRO A 27 -39.79 -24.55 -12.03
C PRO A 27 -38.85 -24.61 -10.79
N SER A 28 -37.69 -23.95 -10.83
CA SER A 28 -37.20 -23.21 -9.64
C SER A 28 -36.18 -22.15 -10.04
N SER A 29 -36.32 -20.98 -9.44
CA SER A 29 -35.58 -19.75 -9.69
C SER A 29 -34.07 -19.91 -9.52
N GLN A 30 -33.30 -19.48 -10.52
CA GLN A 30 -31.90 -19.09 -10.31
C GLN A 30 -31.79 -17.61 -10.64
N GLN A 31 -31.53 -16.82 -9.61
CA GLN A 31 -31.05 -15.45 -9.73
C GLN A 31 -29.74 -15.49 -10.51
N VAL A 32 -29.70 -14.78 -11.63
CA VAL A 32 -28.45 -14.41 -12.29
C VAL A 32 -27.78 -13.39 -11.37
N GLN A 33 -26.78 -13.83 -10.61
CA GLN A 33 -25.82 -12.94 -9.98
C GLN A 33 -24.85 -12.48 -11.08
N ASP A 34 -25.03 -11.24 -11.50
CA ASP A 34 -24.02 -10.48 -12.22
C ASP A 34 -22.88 -10.20 -11.22
N GLU A 35 -21.97 -11.16 -11.05
CA GLU A 35 -20.73 -10.93 -10.30
C GLU A 35 -19.80 -10.07 -11.18
N THR A 36 -19.92 -8.76 -11.02
CA THR A 36 -18.82 -7.86 -11.39
C THR A 36 -17.65 -8.20 -10.47
N GLN A 37 -16.77 -9.06 -10.97
CA GLN A 37 -15.53 -9.49 -10.31
C GLN A 37 -14.61 -8.28 -10.15
N SER A 38 -14.81 -7.51 -9.07
CA SER A 38 -13.82 -6.55 -8.59
C SER A 38 -12.64 -7.36 -8.07
N SER A 39 -11.57 -7.38 -8.85
CA SER A 39 -10.27 -7.92 -8.46
C SER A 39 -9.78 -7.18 -7.21
N GLN A 40 -10.15 -7.65 -6.03
CA GLN A 40 -9.66 -7.13 -4.77
C GLN A 40 -8.18 -7.49 -4.66
N GLN A 41 -7.34 -6.55 -5.10
CA GLN A 41 -5.90 -6.61 -4.88
C GLN A 41 -5.67 -6.81 -3.37
N PRO A 42 -4.85 -7.79 -2.94
CA PRO A 42 -4.70 -8.10 -1.51
C PRO A 42 -4.35 -6.84 -0.74
N ARG A 43 -5.20 -6.48 0.23
CA ARG A 43 -4.94 -5.33 1.10
C ARG A 43 -3.60 -5.53 1.81
N PRO A 44 -2.85 -4.44 2.02
CA PRO A 44 -1.61 -4.51 2.78
C PRO A 44 -1.88 -5.06 4.18
N LYS A 45 -0.99 -5.95 4.67
CA LYS A 45 -1.07 -6.52 6.02
C LYS A 45 -0.65 -5.52 7.12
N PHE A 46 -0.41 -4.27 6.77
CA PHE A 46 0.06 -3.21 7.65
C PHE A 46 -1.03 -2.15 7.82
N THR A 47 -1.11 -1.56 9.01
CA THR A 47 -1.92 -0.35 9.23
C THR A 47 -1.24 0.85 8.56
N ASP A 48 -2.00 1.90 8.29
CA ASP A 48 -1.44 3.13 7.71
C ASP A 48 -0.40 3.78 8.63
N GLN A 49 -0.59 3.70 9.95
CA GLN A 49 0.42 4.14 10.92
C GLN A 49 1.72 3.32 10.83
N GLN A 50 1.62 1.99 10.71
CA GLN A 50 2.80 1.14 10.49
C GLN A 50 3.48 1.49 9.17
N ILE A 51 2.71 1.71 8.09
CA ILE A 51 3.26 2.17 6.80
C ILE A 51 3.95 3.53 6.96
N GLY A 52 3.38 4.44 7.74
CA GLY A 52 3.97 5.74 8.06
C GLY A 52 5.31 5.61 8.75
N VAL A 53 5.41 4.79 9.80
CA VAL A 53 6.69 4.55 10.49
C VAL A 53 7.73 3.94 9.54
N LEU A 54 7.34 2.95 8.73
CA LEU A 54 8.24 2.35 7.74
C LEU A 54 8.69 3.37 6.68
N ALA A 55 7.79 4.24 6.21
CA ALA A 55 8.11 5.31 5.28
C ALA A 55 9.06 6.34 5.92
N GLY A 56 8.81 6.74 7.17
CA GLY A 56 9.68 7.64 7.91
C GLY A 56 11.09 7.09 8.11
N LEU A 57 11.22 5.80 8.49
CA LEU A 57 12.50 5.10 8.59
C LEU A 57 13.25 5.05 7.24
N ALA A 58 12.52 4.92 6.12
CA ALA A 58 13.09 4.86 4.78
C ALA A 58 13.55 6.22 4.22
N ILE A 59 13.07 7.33 4.78
CA ILE A 59 13.32 8.70 4.31
C ILE A 59 14.24 9.48 5.25
N SER A 60 13.92 9.52 6.54
CA SER A 60 14.66 10.30 7.55
C SER A 60 14.56 9.60 8.91
N PRO A 61 15.30 8.49 9.12
CA PRO A 61 15.16 7.66 10.31
C PRO A 61 15.51 8.41 11.60
N GLU A 62 16.55 9.25 11.58
CA GLU A 62 16.98 9.98 12.78
C GLU A 62 15.97 11.06 13.18
N TRP A 63 15.42 11.79 12.21
CA TRP A 63 14.35 12.76 12.45
C TRP A 63 13.11 12.07 13.04
N LEU A 64 12.71 10.90 12.51
CA LEU A 64 11.58 10.14 13.05
C LEU A 64 11.82 9.74 14.51
N LYS A 65 12.99 9.14 14.80
CA LYS A 65 13.34 8.69 16.16
C LYS A 65 13.37 9.84 17.15
N GLN A 66 13.99 10.97 16.78
CA GLN A 66 14.08 12.16 17.63
C GLN A 66 12.69 12.71 17.96
N ASN A 67 11.81 12.83 16.97
CA ASN A 67 10.47 13.38 17.17
C ASN A 67 9.54 12.43 17.93
N ILE A 68 9.69 11.11 17.79
CA ILE A 68 8.97 10.14 18.63
C ILE A 68 9.47 10.21 20.07
N ALA A 69 10.79 10.22 20.29
CA ALA A 69 11.37 10.33 21.64
C ALA A 69 10.95 11.62 22.36
N ALA A 70 10.76 12.72 21.60
CA ALA A 70 10.27 13.99 22.10
C ALA A 70 8.73 14.09 22.19
N ASN A 71 8.00 13.04 21.82
CA ASN A 71 6.53 13.02 21.73
C ASN A 71 5.97 14.18 20.87
N GLN A 72 6.67 14.49 19.77
CA GLN A 72 6.33 15.56 18.83
C GLN A 72 5.83 15.02 17.48
N LEU A 73 6.04 13.75 17.15
CA LEU A 73 5.67 13.23 15.84
C LEU A 73 4.14 12.99 15.74
N VAL A 74 3.50 13.72 14.82
CA VAL A 74 2.07 13.64 14.54
C VAL A 74 1.85 12.85 13.25
N TYR A 75 0.93 11.91 13.31
CA TYR A 75 0.29 11.25 12.18
C TYR A 75 -1.06 11.91 11.90
N GLY A 76 -1.28 12.27 10.64
CA GLY A 76 -2.55 12.83 10.17
C GLY A 76 -2.89 12.35 8.77
N ILE A 77 -4.07 12.74 8.31
CA ILE A 77 -4.57 12.48 6.95
C ILE A 77 -4.91 13.82 6.32
N VAL A 78 -4.39 14.07 5.12
CA VAL A 78 -4.68 15.28 4.36
C VAL A 78 -6.19 15.40 4.11
N LYS A 79 -6.78 16.47 4.61
CA LYS A 79 -8.19 16.82 4.40
C LYS A 79 -8.32 17.80 3.24
N PRO A 80 -9.47 17.85 2.54
CA PRO A 80 -9.70 18.79 1.45
C PRO A 80 -9.56 20.28 1.82
N SER A 81 -9.69 20.62 3.10
CA SER A 81 -9.53 21.97 3.63
C SER A 81 -8.08 22.39 3.86
N ASP A 82 -7.14 21.45 3.82
CA ASP A 82 -5.76 21.70 4.22
C ASP A 82 -4.99 22.42 3.10
N THR A 83 -4.11 23.34 3.49
CA THR A 83 -3.19 23.97 2.54
C THR A 83 -1.97 23.07 2.34
N VAL A 84 -2.03 22.23 1.32
CA VAL A 84 -0.98 21.26 0.99
C VAL A 84 -0.46 21.40 -0.45
N PRO A 85 0.75 20.92 -0.76
CA PRO A 85 1.22 20.85 -2.14
C PRO A 85 0.31 19.98 -3.03
N ALA A 86 0.32 20.23 -4.34
CA ALA A 86 -0.49 19.44 -5.27
C ALA A 86 -0.12 17.94 -5.28
N GLY A 87 -1.15 17.09 -5.37
CA GLY A 87 -1.00 15.64 -5.55
C GLY A 87 -0.66 14.87 -4.28
N VAL A 88 -0.89 15.44 -3.10
CA VAL A 88 -0.92 14.70 -1.82
C VAL A 88 -2.33 14.71 -1.21
N ASP A 89 -3.34 15.02 -2.01
CA ASP A 89 -4.74 14.82 -1.65
C ASP A 89 -4.92 13.41 -1.09
N ASP A 90 -5.70 13.26 -0.01
CA ASP A 90 -5.99 11.99 0.65
C ASP A 90 -4.77 11.09 1.01
N TYR A 91 -3.56 11.67 1.11
CA TYR A 91 -2.38 11.00 1.66
C TYR A 91 -2.40 11.09 3.18
N SER A 92 -1.81 10.08 3.83
CA SER A 92 -1.39 10.23 5.23
C SER A 92 -0.11 11.04 5.30
N TYR A 93 0.17 11.68 6.43
CA TYR A 93 1.43 12.40 6.63
C TYR A 93 2.02 12.21 8.02
N LEU A 94 3.33 12.38 8.10
CA LEU A 94 4.08 12.54 9.33
C LEU A 94 4.71 13.95 9.37
N VAL A 95 4.52 14.64 10.47
CA VAL A 95 5.09 15.98 10.72
C VAL A 95 5.39 16.15 12.21
N ALA A 96 6.40 16.93 12.54
CA ALA A 96 6.67 17.33 13.92
C ALA A 96 5.69 18.44 14.35
N ALA A 97 5.14 18.36 15.55
CA ALA A 97 4.15 19.33 16.05
C ALA A 97 4.70 20.77 16.15
N ASP A 98 6.01 20.94 16.33
CA ASP A 98 6.68 22.23 16.36
C ASP A 98 7.23 22.68 14.99
N ASP A 99 7.21 21.79 13.98
CA ASP A 99 7.65 21.99 12.59
C ASP A 99 8.97 22.79 12.44
N GLN A 100 9.94 22.59 13.36
CA GLN A 100 11.16 23.41 13.38
C GLN A 100 12.01 23.23 12.11
N ASP A 101 12.12 22.00 11.61
CA ASP A 101 12.93 21.67 10.44
C ASP A 101 12.19 21.86 9.10
N GLY A 102 10.86 22.07 9.13
CA GLY A 102 10.03 22.05 7.92
C GLY A 102 9.99 20.68 7.23
N THR A 103 10.31 19.61 7.97
CA THR A 103 10.30 18.24 7.45
C THR A 103 8.88 17.67 7.50
N ILE A 104 8.40 17.21 6.35
CA ILE A 104 7.10 16.55 6.22
C ILE A 104 7.21 15.35 5.27
N ILE A 105 6.57 14.25 5.64
CA ILE A 105 6.56 13.01 4.89
C ILE A 105 5.11 12.61 4.62
N PHE A 106 4.65 12.82 3.39
CA PHE A 106 3.38 12.30 2.90
C PHE A 106 3.56 10.88 2.36
N PHE A 107 2.58 10.02 2.57
CA PHE A 107 2.60 8.67 2.06
C PHE A 107 1.19 8.13 1.78
N LYS A 108 1.10 7.26 0.77
CA LYS A 108 -0.12 6.52 0.43
C LYS A 108 0.23 5.14 -0.05
N ALA A 109 -0.48 4.13 0.46
CA ALA A 109 -0.39 2.77 -0.03
C ALA A 109 -1.36 2.56 -1.18
N GLU A 110 -0.83 2.25 -2.36
CA GLU A 110 -1.58 1.86 -3.54
C GLU A 110 -1.28 0.38 -3.84
N GLY A 111 -2.13 -0.49 -3.29
CA GLY A 111 -1.92 -1.93 -3.36
C GLY A 111 -0.68 -2.38 -2.59
N GLN A 112 0.35 -2.82 -3.31
CA GLN A 112 1.62 -3.30 -2.75
C GLN A 112 2.74 -2.26 -2.80
N THR A 113 2.45 -1.06 -3.33
CA THR A 113 3.41 0.03 -3.45
C THR A 113 3.02 1.15 -2.50
N VAL A 114 4.00 1.71 -1.79
CA VAL A 114 3.88 2.92 -1.00
C VAL A 114 4.55 4.05 -1.77
N ILE A 115 3.75 5.05 -2.13
CA ILE A 115 4.23 6.28 -2.75
C ILE A 115 4.52 7.24 -1.60
N ILE A 116 5.78 7.66 -1.48
CA ILE A 116 6.25 8.56 -0.43
C ILE A 116 6.66 9.88 -1.07
N LYS A 117 6.05 10.98 -0.64
CA LYS A 117 6.41 12.33 -1.07
C LYS A 117 6.88 13.13 0.14
N TYR A 118 8.06 13.73 0.06
CA TYR A 118 8.68 14.30 1.24
C TYR A 118 9.53 15.53 0.95
N THR A 119 9.74 16.32 1.98
CA THR A 119 10.78 17.33 2.01
C THR A 119 11.38 17.41 3.40
N SER A 120 12.61 17.93 3.48
CA SER A 120 13.32 18.24 4.73
C SER A 120 13.48 19.74 4.94
N GLN A 121 12.79 20.55 4.13
CA GLN A 121 12.88 22.00 4.13
C GLN A 121 11.53 22.59 3.76
N ARG A 122 11.09 23.60 4.52
CA ARG A 122 9.85 24.32 4.25
C ARG A 122 9.85 24.96 2.86
N ASN A 123 8.68 25.02 2.21
CA ASN A 123 8.45 25.70 0.93
C ASN A 123 9.30 25.18 -0.25
N THR A 124 9.80 23.95 -0.16
CA THR A 124 10.53 23.32 -1.26
C THR A 124 9.68 22.27 -1.95
N LYS A 125 10.01 21.98 -3.22
CA LYS A 125 9.30 20.96 -3.99
C LYS A 125 9.48 19.58 -3.35
N LEU A 126 8.38 18.84 -3.22
CA LEU A 126 8.40 17.47 -2.72
C LEU A 126 9.25 16.57 -3.62
N LYS A 127 10.16 15.82 -3.01
CA LYS A 127 10.79 14.64 -3.60
C LYS A 127 9.78 13.48 -3.57
N ALA A 128 9.92 12.54 -4.48
CA ALA A 128 9.05 11.36 -4.54
C ALA A 128 9.89 10.08 -4.58
N LYS A 129 9.47 9.07 -3.83
CA LYS A 129 10.06 7.73 -3.81
C LYS A 129 8.93 6.71 -3.76
N ALA A 130 8.99 5.70 -4.61
CA ALA A 130 8.05 4.58 -4.58
C ALA A 130 8.78 3.34 -4.07
N LEU A 131 8.23 2.70 -3.05
CA LEU A 131 8.77 1.48 -2.45
C LEU A 131 7.67 0.44 -2.33
N THR A 132 7.99 -0.82 -2.60
CA THR A 132 7.05 -1.91 -2.31
C THR A 132 6.98 -2.16 -0.81
N LEU A 133 5.83 -2.62 -0.32
CA LEU A 133 5.69 -3.06 1.06
C LEU A 133 6.64 -4.22 1.41
N SER A 134 6.98 -5.04 0.42
CA SER A 134 7.98 -6.09 0.60
C SER A 134 9.38 -5.52 0.84
N GLN A 135 9.76 -4.43 0.16
CA GLN A 135 11.04 -3.75 0.41
C GLN A 135 11.06 -3.13 1.80
N LEU A 136 10.02 -2.37 2.16
CA LEU A 136 9.90 -1.76 3.49
C LEU A 136 9.93 -2.80 4.60
N LYS A 137 9.21 -3.91 4.44
CA LYS A 137 9.23 -5.03 5.39
C LYS A 137 10.60 -5.67 5.48
N LYS A 138 11.28 -5.86 4.34
CA LYS A 138 12.63 -6.44 4.29
C LYS A 138 13.63 -5.51 4.98
N GLU A 139 13.51 -4.20 4.87
CA GLU A 139 14.48 -3.30 5.48
C GLU A 139 14.21 -3.14 6.98
N PHE A 140 12.95 -2.96 7.38
CA PHE A 140 12.62 -2.43 8.72
C PHE A 140 11.68 -3.31 9.56
N TYR A 141 11.22 -4.46 9.06
CA TYR A 141 10.19 -5.28 9.76
C TYR A 141 10.39 -6.80 9.61
N GLN A 142 11.65 -7.26 9.48
CA GLN A 142 11.95 -8.69 9.34
C GLN A 142 12.01 -9.41 10.70
N THR A 143 12.86 -8.92 11.59
CA THR A 143 13.19 -9.60 12.84
C THR A 143 12.19 -9.29 13.94
N ARG A 144 12.10 -10.13 14.97
CA ARG A 144 11.24 -9.87 16.13
C ARG A 144 11.57 -8.53 16.81
N SER A 145 12.86 -8.17 16.87
CA SER A 145 13.30 -6.89 17.44
C SER A 145 12.81 -5.70 16.64
N GLN A 146 12.97 -5.75 15.31
CA GLN A 146 12.51 -4.69 14.41
C GLN A 146 10.99 -4.50 14.48
N LYS A 147 10.24 -5.60 14.61
CA LYS A 147 8.78 -5.52 14.73
C LYS A 147 8.36 -4.78 16.00
N ARG A 148 8.96 -5.15 17.14
CA ARG A 148 8.72 -4.45 18.41
C ARG A 148 9.10 -2.97 18.31
N GLU A 149 10.26 -2.67 17.73
CA GLU A 149 10.72 -1.29 17.56
C GLU A 149 9.73 -0.46 16.72
N VAL A 150 9.24 -1.01 15.60
CA VAL A 150 8.23 -0.34 14.78
C VAL A 150 6.91 -0.18 15.53
N ASP A 151 6.45 -1.20 16.27
CA ASP A 151 5.23 -1.11 17.06
C ASP A 151 5.35 -0.09 18.19
N ASP A 152 6.52 0.03 18.83
CA ASP A 152 6.83 1.04 19.85
C ASP A 152 6.82 2.44 19.23
N TYR A 153 7.38 2.61 18.03
CA TYR A 153 7.30 3.87 17.28
C TYR A 153 5.86 4.24 16.91
N VAL A 154 5.05 3.27 16.48
CA VAL A 154 3.63 3.50 16.20
C VAL A 154 2.89 3.95 17.46
N ALA A 155 3.16 3.32 18.61
CA ALA A 155 2.56 3.69 19.88
C ALA A 155 2.97 5.10 20.36
N GLY A 156 4.15 5.58 19.94
CA GLY A 156 4.63 6.94 20.20
C GLY A 156 4.10 8.01 19.25
N LEU A 157 3.33 7.65 18.22
CA LEU A 157 2.70 8.61 17.32
C LEU A 157 1.55 9.33 18.02
N ARG A 158 1.52 10.65 17.89
CA ARG A 158 0.32 11.44 18.15
C ARG A 158 -0.60 11.36 16.94
N THR A 159 -1.90 11.40 17.17
CA THR A 159 -2.89 11.46 16.10
C THR A 159 -3.54 12.84 16.10
N GLU A 160 -3.77 13.39 14.91
CA GLU A 160 -4.46 14.67 14.70
C GLU A 160 -5.97 14.58 15.00
#